data_AF-A0A707YUX2-F1
#
_entry.id   AF-A0A707YUX2-F1
#
_cell.length_a   1.000
_cell.length_b   1.000
_cell.length_c   1.000
_cell.angle_alpha   90.00
_cell.angle_beta   90.00
_cell.angle_gamma   90.00
#
_symmetry.space_group_name_H-M   'P 1'
#
loop_
_entity.id
_entity.type
_entity.pdbx_description
1 polymer ?
#
loop_
_entity_poly.entity_id
_entity_poly.type
_entity_poly.pdbx_seq_one_letter_code
_entity_poly.pdbx_strand_id
1 'polypeptide(L)'
;KGPGVDMPNLVYLDAEARRWVRPQKDIGNLSPDDSSQAWLATYEVNDNWKGQLESSLFNMKATMPDEYPEMIVTLNQFFSGKHIEAEIHPGQRQRVLLDSGNNHSLDALSSGEHQVLIMLFTVQRWLQPGGVVLIDEPDLHLHPSLISPLLASIENIVARKNGQLVITSHATDIWQRYDNMGLRIDLTDGKDAENGQR
;
A
#
# COMPACT_ATOMS: atom_id res chain seq x y z
N LYS A 1 11.71 19.04 13.87
CA LYS A 1 11.56 19.36 12.43
C LYS A 1 12.95 19.67 11.86
N GLY A 2 13.59 18.68 11.24
CA GLY A 2 14.76 18.93 10.37
C GLY A 2 14.30 19.62 9.09
N PRO A 3 15.21 20.10 8.22
CA PRO A 3 14.83 20.79 6.99
C PRO A 3 14.02 19.81 6.14
N GLY A 4 12.71 20.03 6.10
CA GLY A 4 11.80 19.35 5.20
C GLY A 4 12.14 19.83 3.81
N VAL A 5 12.98 19.07 3.12
CA VAL A 5 13.09 19.24 1.69
C VAL A 5 11.87 18.51 1.13
N ASP A 6 10.98 19.29 0.52
CA ASP A 6 9.90 18.83 -0.37
C ASP A 6 10.56 18.19 -1.62
N MET A 7 11.33 17.12 -1.39
CA MET A 7 12.02 16.39 -2.43
C MET A 7 11.16 15.21 -2.85
N PRO A 8 10.92 15.05 -4.16
CA PRO A 8 10.34 13.83 -4.71
C PRO A 8 11.06 12.60 -4.18
N ASN A 9 10.30 11.58 -3.80
CA ASN A 9 10.82 10.30 -3.37
C ASN A 9 10.36 9.16 -4.28
N LEU A 10 10.88 7.96 -4.05
CA LEU A 10 10.46 6.73 -4.71
C LEU A 10 9.73 5.84 -3.72
N VAL A 11 8.54 5.35 -4.06
CA VAL A 11 7.85 4.29 -3.35
C VAL A 11 7.88 3.05 -4.23
N TYR A 12 8.55 1.98 -3.80
CA TYR A 12 8.64 0.72 -4.54
C TYR A 12 7.97 -0.41 -3.77
N LEU A 13 7.04 -1.09 -4.44
CA LEU A 13 6.28 -2.22 -3.91
C LEU A 13 6.52 -3.45 -4.77
N ASP A 14 7.39 -4.32 -4.27
CA ASP A 14 7.73 -5.61 -4.89
C ASP A 14 6.57 -6.61 -4.83
N ALA A 15 6.43 -7.44 -5.87
CA ALA A 15 5.28 -8.30 -6.01
C ALA A 15 5.13 -9.31 -4.87
N GLU A 16 6.26 -9.94 -4.51
CA GLU A 16 6.37 -11.06 -3.58
C GLU A 16 6.52 -10.60 -2.13
N ALA A 17 7.06 -9.40 -1.91
CA ALA A 17 7.21 -8.81 -0.58
C ALA A 17 5.87 -8.37 0.05
N ARG A 18 4.75 -8.29 -0.68
CA ARG A 18 3.47 -7.85 -0.10
C ARG A 18 2.74 -9.01 0.59
N ARG A 19 3.34 -9.57 1.64
CA ARG A 19 2.76 -10.69 2.40
C ARG A 19 2.58 -10.34 3.87
N TRP A 20 1.44 -10.70 4.41
CA TRP A 20 1.20 -10.59 5.85
C TRP A 20 1.96 -11.67 6.60
N VAL A 21 2.81 -11.26 7.55
CA VAL A 21 3.40 -12.17 8.53
C VAL A 21 2.94 -11.73 9.90
N ARG A 22 2.34 -12.69 10.64
CA ARG A 22 1.89 -12.43 12.01
C ARG A 22 3.11 -12.09 12.87
N PRO A 23 3.17 -10.92 13.51
CA PRO A 23 4.31 -10.54 14.32
C PRO A 23 4.40 -11.44 15.56
N GLN A 24 5.59 -11.95 15.85
CA GLN A 24 5.86 -12.81 17.01
C GLN A 24 6.77 -12.15 18.06
N LYS A 25 7.45 -11.06 17.68
CA LYS A 25 8.44 -10.36 18.51
C LYS A 25 8.07 -8.88 18.67
N ASP A 26 8.40 -8.29 19.82
CA ASP A 26 8.29 -6.85 20.11
C ASP A 26 6.88 -6.24 19.95
N ILE A 27 5.83 -7.04 20.16
CA ILE A 27 4.43 -6.61 20.00
C ILE A 27 4.13 -5.40 20.89
N GLY A 28 3.64 -4.32 20.27
CA GLY A 28 3.27 -3.08 20.96
C GLY A 28 4.43 -2.11 21.21
N ASN A 29 5.67 -2.47 20.87
CA ASN A 29 6.79 -1.53 20.95
C ASN A 29 6.68 -0.48 19.83
N LEU A 30 6.59 0.79 20.22
CA LEU A 30 6.71 1.90 19.30
C LEU A 30 8.19 2.09 18.94
N SER A 31 8.49 2.11 17.65
CA SER A 31 9.81 2.44 17.13
C SER A 31 9.68 3.61 16.18
N PRO A 32 10.63 4.56 16.17
CA PRO A 32 10.62 5.59 15.14
C PRO A 32 10.72 4.94 13.76
N ASP A 33 10.02 5.56 12.82
CA ASP A 33 10.06 5.25 11.40
C ASP A 33 11.51 5.31 10.89
N ASP A 34 11.85 4.41 9.94
CA ASP A 34 13.18 4.41 9.33
C ASP A 34 13.32 5.64 8.42
N SER A 35 14.31 6.49 8.72
CA SER A 35 14.63 7.67 7.92
C SER A 35 14.99 7.37 6.46
N SER A 36 15.41 6.13 6.13
CA SER A 36 15.68 5.71 4.75
C SER A 36 14.42 5.75 3.87
N GLN A 37 13.25 5.49 4.45
CA GLN A 37 11.94 5.48 3.81
C GLN A 37 11.50 6.87 3.32
N ALA A 38 12.18 7.94 3.78
CA ALA A 38 11.95 9.28 3.27
C ALA A 38 12.39 9.45 1.80
N TRP A 39 13.33 8.63 1.32
CA TRP A 39 13.89 8.72 -0.04
C TRP A 39 13.46 7.55 -0.92
N LEU A 40 13.53 6.33 -0.37
CA LEU A 40 13.08 5.11 -1.00
C LEU A 40 12.22 4.35 0.01
N ALA A 41 10.90 4.42 -0.17
CA ALA A 41 9.98 3.67 0.64
C ALA A 41 9.74 2.28 0.05
N THR A 42 9.96 1.24 0.85
CA THR A 42 9.73 -0.16 0.50
C THR A 42 8.97 -0.85 1.62
N TYR A 43 8.27 -1.93 1.27
CA TYR A 43 7.68 -2.83 2.25
C TYR A 43 8.52 -4.10 2.36
N GLU A 44 9.10 -4.34 3.54
CA GLU A 44 9.84 -5.57 3.84
C GLU A 44 9.06 -6.41 4.85
N VAL A 45 8.79 -7.67 4.48
CA VAL A 45 8.14 -8.62 5.38
C VAL A 45 9.15 -9.13 6.39
N ASN A 46 8.80 -9.05 7.68
CA ASN A 46 9.56 -9.69 8.73
C ASN A 46 8.63 -10.22 9.84
N ASP A 47 9.14 -11.07 10.73
CA ASP A 47 8.40 -11.62 11.88
C ASP A 47 8.39 -10.69 13.11
N ASN A 48 8.97 -9.49 12.98
CA ASN A 48 9.02 -8.47 14.00
C ASN A 48 7.76 -7.58 13.90
N TRP A 49 7.29 -7.06 15.03
CA TRP A 49 6.26 -6.03 15.07
C TRP A 49 6.66 -4.76 14.31
N LYS A 50 7.96 -4.43 14.30
CA LYS A 50 8.51 -3.26 13.62
C LYS A 50 8.41 -3.39 12.10
N GLY A 51 7.79 -2.41 11.45
CA GLY A 51 7.59 -2.38 9.99
C GLY A 51 6.30 -3.07 9.53
N GLN A 52 5.53 -3.66 10.45
CA GLN A 52 4.20 -4.17 10.17
C GLN A 52 3.18 -3.04 10.04
N LEU A 53 2.06 -3.31 9.38
CA LEU A 53 0.99 -2.33 9.20
C LEU A 53 0.43 -1.82 10.54
N GLU A 54 0.22 -2.72 11.53
CA GLU A 54 -0.32 -2.32 12.84
C GLU A 54 0.59 -1.31 13.53
N SER A 55 1.89 -1.57 13.61
CA SER A 55 2.86 -0.65 14.23
C SER A 55 2.97 0.66 13.46
N SER A 56 2.89 0.59 12.12
CA SER A 56 2.95 1.77 11.26
C SER A 56 1.72 2.66 11.41
N LEU A 57 0.53 2.09 11.62
CA LEU A 57 -0.69 2.84 11.96
C LEU A 57 -0.58 3.53 13.32
N PHE A 58 -0.02 2.85 14.32
CA PHE A 58 0.27 3.46 15.62
C PHE A 58 1.26 4.62 15.52
N ASN A 59 2.36 4.42 14.79
CA ASN A 59 3.36 5.45 14.54
C ASN A 59 2.75 6.65 13.81
N MET A 60 1.93 6.41 12.79
CA MET A 60 1.25 7.46 12.04
C MET A 60 0.29 8.24 12.94
N LYS A 61 -0.51 7.58 13.78
CA LYS A 61 -1.38 8.25 14.74
C LYS A 61 -0.61 9.16 15.71
N ALA A 62 0.59 8.74 16.12
CA ALA A 62 1.44 9.50 17.03
C ALA A 62 2.20 10.66 16.36
N THR A 63 2.64 10.48 15.11
CA THR A 63 3.51 11.44 14.40
C THR A 63 2.77 12.36 13.44
N MET A 64 1.63 11.91 12.91
CA MET A 64 0.79 12.59 11.91
C MET A 64 -0.70 12.47 12.28
N PRO A 65 -1.12 13.03 13.43
CA PRO A 65 -2.49 12.88 13.93
C PRO A 65 -3.55 13.50 13.01
N ASP A 66 -3.19 14.51 12.20
CA ASP A 66 -4.12 15.16 11.27
C ASP A 66 -4.36 14.34 9.99
N GLU A 67 -3.37 13.52 9.57
CA GLU A 67 -3.46 12.67 8.37
C GLU A 67 -4.02 11.27 8.69
N TYR A 68 -3.87 10.81 9.93
CA TYR A 68 -4.30 9.48 10.37
C TYR A 68 -5.80 9.19 10.15
N PRO A 69 -6.75 10.12 10.42
CA PRO A 69 -8.17 9.88 10.14
C PRO A 69 -8.45 9.61 8.66
N GLU A 70 -7.81 10.36 7.75
CA GLU A 70 -7.95 10.15 6.32
C GLU A 70 -7.38 8.79 5.90
N MET A 71 -6.24 8.37 6.48
CA MET A 71 -5.69 7.03 6.27
C MET A 71 -6.72 5.95 6.65
N ILE A 72 -7.34 6.04 7.83
CA ILE A 72 -8.33 5.04 8.25
C ILE A 72 -9.55 5.02 7.32
N VAL A 73 -10.01 6.19 6.84
CA VAL A 73 -11.08 6.26 5.83
C VAL A 73 -10.65 5.56 4.53
N THR A 74 -9.45 5.85 4.01
CA THR A 74 -8.91 5.19 2.80
C THR A 74 -8.83 3.68 2.96
N LEU A 75 -8.39 3.18 4.12
CA LEU A 75 -8.30 1.73 4.35
C LEU A 75 -9.69 1.09 4.45
N ASN A 76 -10.63 1.75 5.14
CA ASN A 76 -11.95 1.19 5.40
C ASN A 76 -12.86 1.11 4.18
N GLN A 77 -12.62 1.89 3.12
CA GLN A 77 -13.41 1.80 1.89
C GLN A 77 -13.28 0.43 1.17
N PHE A 78 -12.26 -0.37 1.52
CA PHE A 78 -12.00 -1.68 0.92
C PHE A 78 -12.62 -2.85 1.67
N PHE A 79 -13.25 -2.58 2.81
CA PHE A 79 -13.96 -3.62 3.55
C PHE A 79 -15.46 -3.59 3.25
N SER A 80 -16.06 -4.77 3.31
CA SER A 80 -17.50 -4.95 3.30
C SER A 80 -17.89 -5.75 4.55
N GLY A 81 -18.87 -5.26 5.31
CA GLY A 81 -19.32 -5.92 6.53
C GLY A 81 -18.39 -5.77 7.75
N LYS A 82 -17.32 -4.96 7.63
CA LYS A 82 -16.35 -4.70 8.70
C LYS A 82 -15.58 -3.40 8.48
N HIS A 83 -14.91 -2.89 9.52
CA HIS A 83 -14.04 -1.71 9.43
C HIS A 83 -12.98 -1.70 10.54
N ILE A 84 -11.83 -1.10 10.27
CA ILE A 84 -10.77 -0.81 11.24
C ILE A 84 -11.25 0.33 12.15
N GLU A 85 -11.15 0.11 13.45
CA GLU A 85 -11.46 1.12 14.46
C GLU A 85 -10.37 2.22 14.48
N ALA A 86 -10.73 3.49 14.30
CA ALA A 86 -9.76 4.60 14.32
C ALA A 86 -9.12 4.80 15.72
N GLU A 87 -9.82 4.39 16.77
CA GLU A 87 -9.35 4.58 18.12
C GLU A 87 -8.46 3.42 18.59
N ILE A 88 -7.16 3.54 18.32
CA ILE A 88 -6.18 2.65 18.93
C ILE A 88 -5.77 3.10 20.32
N HIS A 89 -5.87 2.18 21.28
CA HIS A 89 -5.47 2.36 22.67
C HIS A 89 -4.01 1.90 22.86
N PRO A 90 -3.17 2.64 23.60
CA PRO A 90 -1.79 2.22 23.89
C PRO A 90 -1.73 0.81 24.50
N GLY A 91 -0.81 -0.02 23.99
CA GLY A 91 -0.63 -1.40 24.46
C GLY A 91 -1.67 -2.41 23.97
N GLN A 92 -2.65 -1.98 23.16
CA GLN A 92 -3.59 -2.90 22.51
C GLN A 92 -3.19 -3.14 21.04
N ARG A 93 -3.78 -4.15 20.40
CA ARG A 93 -3.65 -4.33 18.95
C ARG A 93 -4.74 -3.56 18.22
N GLN A 94 -4.50 -3.30 16.94
CA GLN A 94 -5.51 -2.71 16.08
C GLN A 94 -6.71 -3.65 15.95
N ARG A 95 -7.92 -3.11 16.16
CA ARG A 95 -9.17 -3.87 16.06
C ARG A 95 -9.88 -3.60 14.75
N VAL A 96 -10.52 -4.64 14.25
CA VAL A 96 -11.48 -4.62 13.15
C VAL A 96 -12.84 -5.00 13.73
N LEU A 97 -13.81 -4.10 13.61
CA LEU A 97 -15.19 -4.31 14.03
C LEU A 97 -15.99 -4.88 12.87
N LEU A 98 -16.77 -5.93 13.15
CA LEU A 98 -17.69 -6.54 12.20
C LEU A 98 -19.09 -5.95 12.39
N ASP A 99 -19.87 -5.84 11.32
CA ASP A 99 -21.26 -5.37 11.38
C ASP A 99 -22.15 -6.31 12.22
N SER A 100 -21.71 -7.55 12.42
CA SER A 100 -22.34 -8.53 13.33
C SER A 100 -22.18 -8.20 14.83
N GLY A 101 -21.40 -7.16 15.18
CA GLY A 101 -21.13 -6.75 16.56
C GLY A 101 -19.91 -7.42 17.21
N ASN A 102 -19.29 -8.39 16.54
CA ASN A 102 -18.01 -8.99 16.97
C ASN A 102 -16.81 -8.16 16.51
N ASN A 103 -15.61 -8.47 17.00
CA ASN A 103 -14.36 -7.90 16.50
C ASN A 103 -13.25 -8.95 16.38
N HIS A 104 -12.23 -8.63 15.59
CA HIS A 104 -11.00 -9.41 15.45
C HIS A 104 -9.79 -8.48 15.23
N SER A 105 -8.56 -9.01 15.28
CA SER A 105 -7.34 -8.26 14.94
C SER A 105 -7.12 -8.19 13.42
N LEU A 106 -6.13 -7.41 12.95
CA LEU A 106 -5.79 -7.42 11.51
C LEU A 106 -5.38 -8.81 11.01
N ASP A 107 -4.86 -9.70 11.86
CA ASP A 107 -4.42 -11.06 11.49
C ASP A 107 -5.52 -11.97 10.92
N ALA A 108 -6.79 -11.63 11.15
CA ALA A 108 -7.95 -12.40 10.70
C ALA A 108 -8.53 -11.88 9.38
N LEU A 109 -7.94 -10.84 8.78
CA LEU A 109 -8.26 -10.43 7.42
C LEU A 109 -7.81 -11.50 6.41
N SER A 110 -8.43 -11.49 5.24
CA SER A 110 -7.99 -12.31 4.11
C SER A 110 -6.66 -11.81 3.56
N SER A 111 -5.91 -12.68 2.90
CA SER A 111 -4.62 -12.33 2.29
C SER A 111 -4.74 -11.17 1.29
N GLY A 112 -5.83 -11.13 0.51
CA GLY A 112 -6.08 -10.06 -0.45
C GLY A 112 -6.37 -8.72 0.24
N GLU A 113 -7.10 -8.74 1.36
CA GLU A 113 -7.30 -7.53 2.17
C GLU A 113 -5.98 -7.03 2.77
N HIS A 114 -5.13 -7.92 3.28
CA HIS A 114 -3.80 -7.51 3.77
C HIS A 114 -2.98 -6.83 2.69
N GLN A 115 -2.94 -7.40 1.48
CA GLN A 115 -2.21 -6.81 0.35
C GLN A 115 -2.73 -5.42 -0.01
N VAL A 116 -4.05 -5.25 -0.10
CA VAL A 116 -4.70 -3.95 -0.35
C VAL A 116 -4.30 -2.93 0.72
N LEU A 117 -4.37 -3.30 2.01
CA LEU A 117 -4.01 -2.40 3.09
C LEU A 117 -2.54 -2.00 3.05
N ILE A 118 -1.64 -2.96 2.83
CA ILE A 118 -0.19 -2.73 2.76
C ILE A 118 0.13 -1.72 1.65
N MET A 119 -0.43 -1.91 0.45
CA MET A 119 -0.18 -1.02 -0.68
C MET A 119 -0.72 0.38 -0.43
N LEU A 120 -1.98 0.51 -0.02
CA LEU A 120 -2.61 1.81 0.23
C LEU A 120 -1.91 2.57 1.35
N PHE A 121 -1.62 1.88 2.46
CA PHE A 121 -0.91 2.48 3.58
C PHE A 121 0.46 2.97 3.14
N THR A 122 1.25 2.13 2.46
CA THR A 122 2.62 2.48 2.08
C THR A 122 2.63 3.68 1.13
N VAL A 123 1.77 3.67 0.09
CA VAL A 123 1.70 4.78 -0.86
C VAL A 123 1.22 6.06 -0.17
N GLN A 124 0.12 6.03 0.58
CA GLN A 124 -0.43 7.24 1.20
C GLN A 124 0.47 7.79 2.32
N ARG A 125 1.14 6.94 3.10
CA ARG A 125 2.02 7.33 4.20
C ARG A 125 3.30 7.99 3.72
N TRP A 126 3.88 7.46 2.63
CA TRP A 126 5.27 7.76 2.27
C TRP A 126 5.40 8.65 1.04
N LEU A 127 4.44 8.66 0.12
CA LEU A 127 4.57 9.44 -1.11
C LEU A 127 4.67 10.95 -0.81
N GLN A 128 5.80 11.53 -1.22
CA GLN A 128 6.04 12.96 -1.17
C GLN A 128 5.55 13.65 -2.46
N PRO A 129 5.26 14.97 -2.43
CA PRO A 129 4.91 15.71 -3.63
C PRO A 129 5.92 15.54 -4.77
N GLY A 130 5.44 15.26 -5.98
CA GLY A 130 6.27 14.99 -7.16
C GLY A 130 6.94 13.61 -7.20
N GLY A 131 6.72 12.76 -6.18
CA GLY A 131 7.34 11.43 -6.08
C GLY A 131 6.83 10.42 -7.12
N VAL A 132 7.55 9.31 -7.24
CA VAL A 132 7.24 8.21 -8.15
C VAL A 132 6.83 6.99 -7.34
N VAL A 133 5.75 6.32 -7.75
CA VAL A 133 5.29 5.06 -7.19
C VAL A 133 5.49 3.97 -8.24
N LEU A 134 6.22 2.92 -7.87
CA LEU A 134 6.48 1.73 -8.66
C LEU A 134 5.80 0.54 -7.97
N ILE A 135 4.87 -0.13 -8.66
CA ILE A 135 4.20 -1.32 -8.12
C ILE A 135 4.36 -2.47 -9.09
N ASP A 136 5.02 -3.53 -8.62
CA ASP A 136 5.19 -4.75 -9.38
C ASP A 136 3.96 -5.66 -9.20
N GLU A 137 3.31 -6.05 -10.30
CA GLU A 137 2.12 -6.93 -10.34
C GLU A 137 1.08 -6.64 -9.23
N PRO A 138 0.40 -5.46 -9.21
CA PRO A 138 -0.55 -5.10 -8.14
C PRO A 138 -1.73 -6.08 -8.01
N ASP A 139 -1.98 -6.89 -9.03
CA ASP A 139 -3.00 -7.93 -9.12
C ASP A 139 -2.60 -9.29 -8.51
N LEU A 140 -1.31 -9.50 -8.21
CA LEU A 140 -0.82 -10.80 -7.75
C LEU A 140 -1.48 -11.25 -6.43
N HIS A 141 -2.20 -12.36 -6.48
CA HIS A 141 -3.01 -12.96 -5.39
C HIS A 141 -4.22 -12.13 -4.92
N LEU A 142 -4.62 -11.10 -5.67
CA LEU A 142 -5.84 -10.35 -5.38
C LEU A 142 -7.08 -10.96 -6.05
N HIS A 143 -8.21 -10.84 -5.36
CA HIS A 143 -9.50 -11.11 -5.97
C HIS A 143 -9.81 -10.03 -7.03
N PRO A 144 -10.33 -10.36 -8.22
CA PRO A 144 -10.60 -9.38 -9.29
C PRO A 144 -11.42 -8.17 -8.86
N SER A 145 -12.38 -8.36 -7.95
CA SER A 145 -13.21 -7.26 -7.44
C SER A 145 -12.46 -6.20 -6.65
N LEU A 146 -11.24 -6.49 -6.16
CA LEU A 146 -10.42 -5.56 -5.39
C LEU A 146 -9.46 -4.75 -6.28
N ILE A 147 -9.10 -5.27 -7.46
CA ILE A 147 -8.07 -4.67 -8.32
C ILE A 147 -8.50 -3.28 -8.82
N SER A 148 -9.68 -3.16 -9.43
CA SER A 148 -10.09 -1.88 -10.01
C SER A 148 -10.29 -0.77 -8.95
N PRO A 149 -10.96 -1.02 -7.80
CA PRO A 149 -11.03 -0.03 -6.72
C PRO A 149 -9.67 0.32 -6.13
N LEU A 150 -8.74 -0.64 -6.02
CA LEU A 150 -7.38 -0.43 -5.53
C LEU A 150 -6.61 0.52 -6.44
N LEU A 151 -6.57 0.22 -7.74
CA LEU A 151 -5.88 1.05 -8.72
C LEU A 151 -6.46 2.46 -8.74
N ALA A 152 -7.79 2.61 -8.74
CA ALA A 152 -8.42 3.93 -8.68
C ALA A 152 -8.01 4.73 -7.42
N SER A 153 -7.91 4.05 -6.26
CA SER A 153 -7.49 4.70 -5.02
C SER A 153 -6.02 5.14 -5.06
N ILE A 154 -5.12 4.28 -5.57
CA ILE A 154 -3.70 4.59 -5.72
C ILE A 154 -3.51 5.73 -6.73
N GLU A 155 -4.17 5.68 -7.89
CA GLU A 155 -4.16 6.74 -8.90
C GLU A 155 -4.58 8.08 -8.28
N ASN A 156 -5.66 8.11 -7.48
CA ASN A 156 -6.11 9.31 -6.78
C ASN A 156 -5.08 9.83 -5.76
N ILE A 157 -4.45 8.95 -4.98
CA ILE A 157 -3.41 9.35 -4.02
C ILE A 157 -2.22 9.97 -4.78
N VAL A 158 -1.76 9.31 -5.85
CA VAL A 158 -0.63 9.76 -6.65
C VAL A 158 -0.92 11.10 -7.33
N ALA A 159 -2.10 11.24 -7.92
CA ALA A 159 -2.52 12.49 -8.57
C ALA A 159 -2.57 13.67 -7.59
N ARG A 160 -3.10 13.47 -6.37
CA ARG A 160 -3.15 14.51 -5.32
C ARG A 160 -1.77 14.98 -4.86
N LYS A 161 -0.75 14.16 -5.02
CA LYS A 161 0.65 14.49 -4.71
C LYS A 161 1.42 14.96 -5.95
N ASN A 162 0.76 15.18 -7.11
CA ASN A 162 1.43 15.47 -8.38
C ASN A 162 2.52 14.45 -8.72
N GLY A 163 2.34 13.19 -8.30
CA GLY A 163 3.31 12.12 -8.50
C GLY A 163 3.11 11.37 -9.81
N GLN A 164 4.00 10.41 -10.06
CA GLN A 164 3.92 9.49 -11.18
C GLN A 164 3.68 8.06 -10.67
N LEU A 165 2.77 7.32 -11.31
CA LEU A 165 2.54 5.91 -11.05
C LEU A 165 3.08 5.09 -12.23
N VAL A 166 3.88 4.08 -11.94
CA VAL A 166 4.31 3.06 -12.90
C VAL A 166 3.97 1.71 -12.31
N ILE A 167 3.29 0.87 -13.09
CA ILE A 167 2.93 -0.48 -12.68
C ILE A 167 3.35 -1.48 -13.75
N THR A 168 3.65 -2.69 -13.33
CA THR A 168 3.76 -3.87 -14.19
C THR A 168 2.58 -4.79 -13.89
N SER A 169 2.16 -5.60 -14.85
CA SER A 169 1.05 -6.54 -14.67
C SER A 169 1.07 -7.55 -15.81
N HIS A 170 0.61 -8.77 -15.53
CA HIS A 170 0.26 -9.76 -16.55
C HIS A 170 -1.26 -9.87 -16.79
N ALA A 171 -2.09 -9.20 -16.00
CA ALA A 171 -3.54 -9.20 -16.16
C ALA A 171 -3.99 -8.32 -17.33
N THR A 172 -4.74 -8.94 -18.25
CA THR A 172 -5.32 -8.27 -19.43
C THR A 172 -6.28 -7.14 -19.07
N ASP A 173 -7.03 -7.27 -17.98
CA ASP A 173 -7.99 -6.26 -17.53
C ASP A 173 -7.28 -4.97 -17.11
N ILE A 174 -6.10 -5.09 -16.47
CA ILE A 174 -5.24 -3.96 -16.15
C ILE A 174 -4.67 -3.34 -17.43
N TRP A 175 -4.19 -4.16 -18.37
CA TRP A 175 -3.70 -3.65 -19.65
C TRP A 175 -4.77 -2.85 -20.37
N GLN A 176 -5.99 -3.39 -20.48
CA GLN A 176 -7.11 -2.73 -21.14
C GLN A 176 -7.46 -1.40 -20.46
N ARG A 177 -7.40 -1.32 -19.12
CA ARG A 177 -7.60 -0.06 -18.38
C ARG A 177 -6.64 1.03 -18.86
N TYR A 178 -5.34 0.76 -18.92
CA TYR A 178 -4.33 1.77 -19.29
C TYR A 178 -4.20 1.96 -20.81
N ASP A 179 -4.57 0.96 -21.61
CA ASP A 179 -4.66 1.06 -23.08
C ASP A 179 -5.75 2.06 -23.49
N ASN A 180 -6.93 1.98 -22.86
CA ASN A 180 -8.01 2.95 -23.05
C ASN A 180 -7.62 4.40 -22.68
N MET A 181 -6.58 4.57 -21.86
CA MET A 181 -6.04 5.88 -21.48
C MET A 181 -4.87 6.32 -22.37
N GLY A 182 -4.39 5.47 -23.28
CA GLY A 182 -3.19 5.71 -24.08
C GLY A 182 -1.89 5.73 -23.26
N LEU A 183 -1.88 5.04 -22.11
CA LEU A 183 -0.76 5.05 -21.15
C LEU A 183 0.00 3.71 -21.08
N ARG A 184 -0.50 2.66 -21.74
CA ARG A 184 0.15 1.36 -21.77
C ARG A 184 1.41 1.39 -22.64
N ILE A 185 2.51 0.86 -22.12
CA ILE A 185 3.74 0.61 -22.87
C ILE A 185 3.90 -0.90 -22.99
N ASP A 186 3.92 -1.42 -24.21
CA ASP A 186 4.23 -2.83 -24.46
C ASP A 186 5.75 -3.02 -24.58
N LEU A 187 6.31 -3.85 -23.72
CA LEU A 187 7.75 -4.14 -23.71
C LEU A 187 8.14 -5.29 -24.66
N THR A 188 7.17 -5.93 -25.33
CA THR A 188 7.43 -7.03 -26.28
C THR A 188 7.80 -6.55 -27.68
N ASP A 189 7.44 -5.32 -28.05
CA ASP A 189 7.68 -4.71 -29.37
C ASP A 189 9.18 -4.61 -29.75
N GLY A 190 10.11 -4.82 -28.81
CA GLY A 190 11.56 -4.89 -29.06
C GLY A 190 12.12 -6.28 -29.32
N LYS A 191 11.41 -7.36 -28.98
CA LYS A 191 11.91 -8.75 -29.13
C LYS A 191 11.79 -9.28 -30.55
N ASP A 192 10.80 -8.81 -31.32
CA ASP A 192 10.59 -9.25 -32.70
C ASP A 192 11.60 -8.61 -33.67
N ALA A 193 12.22 -7.48 -33.29
CA ALA A 193 13.30 -6.86 -34.06
C ALA A 193 14.62 -7.64 -33.98
N GLU A 194 14.87 -8.38 -32.90
CA GLU A 194 16.06 -9.24 -32.74
C GLU A 194 15.85 -10.67 -33.30
N ASN A 195 14.62 -11.17 -33.34
CA ASN A 195 14.33 -12.54 -33.79
C ASN A 195 13.98 -12.71 -35.27
N GLY A 196 14.05 -11.63 -36.07
CA GLY A 196 14.21 -11.73 -37.53
C GLY A 196 13.14 -12.55 -38.27
N GLN A 197 11.86 -12.41 -37.92
CA GLN A 197 10.75 -12.93 -38.73
C GLN A 197 9.75 -11.81 -39.02
N ARG A 198 9.85 -11.28 -40.25
CA ARG A 198 8.79 -10.54 -40.93
C ARG A 198 8.18 -11.43 -42.00
#